data_AF-A0A811RHF8-F1
#
_entry.id   AF-A0A811RHF8-F1
#
_cell.length_a   1.000
_cell.length_b   1.000
_cell.length_c   1.000
_cell.angle_alpha   90.00
_cell.angle_beta   90.00
_cell.angle_gamma   90.00
#
_symmetry.space_group_name_H-M   'P 1'
#
loop_
_entity.id
_entity.type
_entity.pdbx_description
1 polymer ?
#
loop_
_entity_poly.entity_id
_entity_poly.type
_entity_poly.pdbx_seq_one_letter_code
_entity_poly.pdbx_strand_id
1 'polypeptide(L)'
;MREFGGPQHKQLHKPLSPPSISISATPPQMSRQAAARPAVARSVRRPSSPSRKRPSSSSSSSSSNDSFDVLVDDPMEEQIEAEIVSHLFRGAAPEAYRQAVAQQEALRAKKAALQREVAESRAQVRRLRAYTDLLKTDVSGYTEAQVGEYQPELQRRSKECFGK
;
A
#
# COMPACT_ATOMS: atom_id res chain seq x y z
N MET A 1 -49.77 16.26 50.29
CA MET A 1 -49.88 14.93 49.65
C MET A 1 -48.55 14.62 48.98
N ARG A 2 -47.98 13.47 49.30
CA ARG A 2 -46.71 12.94 48.77
C ARG A 2 -47.01 12.21 47.46
N GLU A 3 -46.14 12.32 46.47
CA GLU A 3 -45.93 11.25 45.49
C GLU A 3 -44.43 11.21 45.15
N PHE A 4 -43.81 10.08 45.48
CA PHE A 4 -42.41 9.76 45.27
C PHE A 4 -42.26 9.07 43.91
N GLY A 5 -41.67 9.75 42.93
CA GLY A 5 -41.24 9.11 41.67
C GLY A 5 -39.89 8.41 41.86
N GLY A 6 -39.90 7.09 41.94
CA GLY A 6 -38.71 6.25 42.14
C GLY A 6 -37.75 6.20 40.93
N PRO A 7 -36.45 5.91 41.16
CA PRO A 7 -35.48 5.78 40.09
C PRO A 7 -35.54 4.39 39.41
N GLN A 8 -35.66 4.40 38.10
CA GLN A 8 -35.60 3.22 37.23
C GLN A 8 -34.18 2.62 37.20
N HIS A 9 -34.12 1.30 37.38
CA HIS A 9 -32.90 0.49 37.31
C HIS A 9 -32.27 0.57 35.91
N LYS A 10 -31.01 1.05 35.85
CA LYS A 10 -30.15 0.92 34.66
C LYS A 10 -29.62 -0.51 34.60
N GLN A 11 -30.07 -1.28 33.61
CA GLN A 11 -29.52 -2.59 33.27
C GLN A 11 -28.06 -2.41 32.81
N LEU A 12 -27.12 -3.03 33.54
CA LEU A 12 -25.72 -3.13 33.14
C LEU A 12 -25.59 -4.12 31.96
N HIS A 13 -25.21 -3.61 30.79
CA HIS A 13 -24.73 -4.45 29.70
C HIS A 13 -23.31 -4.93 30.01
N LYS A 14 -23.12 -6.25 30.08
CA LYS A 14 -21.82 -6.92 30.18
C LYS A 14 -21.04 -6.73 28.86
N PRO A 15 -19.74 -6.39 28.89
CA PRO A 15 -18.91 -6.46 27.70
C PRO A 15 -18.61 -7.93 27.35
N LEU A 16 -18.91 -8.35 26.12
CA LEU A 16 -18.41 -9.61 25.56
C LEU A 16 -16.91 -9.45 25.26
N SER A 17 -16.08 -10.25 25.93
CA SER A 17 -14.66 -10.42 25.57
C SER A 17 -14.53 -11.07 24.19
N PRO A 18 -13.57 -10.64 23.34
CA PRO A 18 -13.25 -11.33 22.10
C PRO A 18 -12.48 -12.64 22.38
N PRO A 19 -12.60 -13.66 21.51
CA PRO A 19 -11.84 -14.89 21.64
C PRO A 19 -10.36 -14.69 21.27
N SER A 20 -9.48 -15.23 22.11
CA SER A 20 -8.03 -15.29 21.88
C SER A 20 -7.71 -16.32 20.78
N ILE A 21 -7.23 -15.86 19.63
CA ILE A 21 -6.71 -16.74 18.57
C ILE A 21 -5.25 -17.04 18.89
N SER A 22 -4.98 -18.27 19.34
CA SER A 22 -3.63 -18.78 19.55
C SER A 22 -3.08 -19.29 18.23
N ILE A 23 -2.19 -18.52 17.60
CA ILE A 23 -1.51 -18.91 16.36
C ILE A 23 -0.19 -19.57 16.75
N SER A 24 -0.16 -20.89 16.84
CA SER A 24 1.10 -21.64 16.93
C SER A 24 1.72 -21.72 15.54
N ALA A 25 2.62 -20.78 15.24
CA ALA A 25 3.40 -20.78 14.02
C ALA A 25 4.68 -21.59 14.25
N THR A 26 4.70 -22.85 13.81
CA THR A 26 5.93 -23.60 13.57
C THR A 26 6.51 -23.23 12.21
N PRO A 27 7.75 -22.71 12.12
CA PRO A 27 8.39 -22.48 10.83
C PRO A 27 8.93 -23.80 10.23
N PRO A 28 8.87 -24.00 8.91
CA PRO A 28 9.49 -25.16 8.27
C PRO A 28 11.03 -25.03 8.32
N GLN A 29 11.69 -26.08 8.80
CA GLN A 29 13.15 -26.20 8.77
C GLN A 29 13.63 -26.48 7.34
N MET A 30 14.38 -25.55 6.77
CA MET A 30 15.15 -25.79 5.54
C MET A 30 16.44 -26.52 5.86
N SER A 31 16.56 -27.74 5.34
CA SER A 31 17.75 -28.58 5.38
C SER A 31 18.95 -27.87 4.76
N ARG A 32 19.96 -27.57 5.59
CA ARG A 32 21.32 -27.27 5.13
C ARG A 32 22.01 -28.58 4.75
N GLN A 33 22.18 -28.82 3.46
CA GLN A 33 23.20 -29.76 3.00
C GLN A 33 24.36 -28.97 2.40
N ALA A 34 25.43 -28.93 3.19
CA ALA A 34 26.76 -28.58 2.76
C ALA A 34 27.31 -29.70 1.89
N ALA A 35 27.87 -29.36 0.73
CA ALA A 35 28.75 -30.24 -0.02
C ALA A 35 30.04 -29.48 -0.33
N ALA A 36 31.14 -30.02 0.19
CA ALA A 36 32.47 -29.50 0.06
C ALA A 36 33.13 -29.90 -1.28
N ARG A 37 33.93 -28.97 -1.81
CA ARG A 37 35.11 -28.97 -2.72
C ARG A 37 35.56 -30.31 -3.38
N PRO A 38 36.22 -30.27 -4.56
CA PRO A 38 37.66 -29.90 -4.69
C PRO A 38 37.94 -28.93 -5.87
N ALA A 39 38.73 -27.86 -5.71
CA ALA A 39 40.20 -27.82 -5.83
C ALA A 39 40.75 -28.33 -7.18
N VAL A 40 40.83 -27.45 -8.17
CA VAL A 40 41.76 -27.59 -9.31
C VAL A 40 42.57 -26.30 -9.43
N ALA A 41 43.87 -26.47 -9.32
CA ALA A 41 44.87 -25.42 -9.41
C ALA A 41 44.98 -24.90 -10.85
N ARG A 42 45.08 -23.57 -11.00
CA ARG A 42 45.87 -22.99 -12.08
C ARG A 42 46.42 -21.64 -11.68
N SER A 43 47.73 -21.67 -11.40
CA SER A 43 48.60 -20.54 -11.16
C SER A 43 48.63 -19.61 -12.38
N VAL A 44 48.19 -18.36 -12.21
CA VAL A 44 48.59 -17.26 -13.11
C VAL A 44 48.77 -15.98 -12.28
N ARG A 45 50.05 -15.67 -12.02
CA ARG A 45 50.68 -14.34 -11.97
C ARG A 45 49.95 -13.21 -11.21
N ARG A 46 50.47 -12.96 -10.01
CA ARG A 46 50.41 -11.69 -9.28
C ARG A 46 51.28 -10.63 -9.98
N PRO A 47 50.76 -9.40 -10.12
CA PRO A 47 51.59 -8.22 -9.87
C PRO A 47 50.99 -7.37 -8.74
N SER A 48 51.88 -6.73 -8.00
CA SER A 48 51.63 -5.91 -6.81
C SER A 48 50.97 -4.56 -7.15
N SER A 49 50.01 -4.14 -6.30
CA SER A 49 49.61 -2.80 -5.82
C SER A 49 49.64 -1.58 -6.78
N PRO A 50 48.60 -0.72 -6.81
CA PRO A 50 48.37 0.21 -5.69
C PRO A 50 46.90 0.54 -5.35
N SER A 51 46.71 1.06 -4.14
CA SER A 51 45.49 1.66 -3.61
C SER A 51 44.75 2.54 -4.62
N ARG A 52 43.52 2.14 -4.98
CA ARG A 52 42.52 3.04 -5.54
C ARG A 52 41.31 3.04 -4.62
N LYS A 53 41.03 4.23 -4.08
CA LYS A 53 39.82 4.59 -3.34
C LYS A 53 38.63 4.01 -4.09
N ARG A 54 37.87 3.10 -3.46
CA ARG A 54 36.54 2.74 -3.94
C ARG A 54 35.72 4.04 -3.89
N PRO A 55 35.25 4.61 -5.01
CA PRO A 55 34.07 5.43 -4.89
C PRO A 55 33.01 4.51 -4.27
N SER A 56 32.49 4.91 -3.12
CA SER A 56 31.21 4.42 -2.65
C SER A 56 30.23 4.72 -3.77
N SER A 57 30.01 3.75 -4.65
CA SER A 57 28.82 3.69 -5.46
C SER A 57 27.69 3.65 -4.45
N SER A 58 27.15 4.82 -4.16
CA SER A 58 25.75 4.95 -3.79
C SER A 58 25.02 4.16 -4.87
N SER A 59 24.71 2.92 -4.54
CA SER A 59 23.56 2.26 -5.13
C SER A 59 22.41 3.16 -4.75
N SER A 60 22.15 4.15 -5.61
CA SER A 60 20.83 4.72 -5.79
C SER A 60 19.95 3.51 -6.01
N SER A 61 19.36 3.04 -4.92
CA SER A 61 18.23 2.14 -4.94
C SER A 61 17.17 2.90 -5.71
N SER A 62 17.19 2.69 -7.02
CA SER A 62 16.11 3.00 -7.93
C SER A 62 14.84 2.59 -7.20
N SER A 63 14.07 3.62 -6.83
CA SER A 63 12.85 3.53 -6.06
C SER A 63 11.80 2.83 -6.89
N SER A 64 11.92 1.51 -7.01
CA SER A 64 10.95 0.64 -7.66
C SER A 64 9.84 0.34 -6.66
N ASN A 65 9.17 1.40 -6.20
CA ASN A 65 7.93 1.31 -5.42
C ASN A 65 6.70 1.48 -6.33
N ASP A 66 6.82 1.25 -7.63
CA ASP A 66 5.71 1.33 -8.60
C ASP A 66 5.42 -0.05 -9.20
N SER A 67 5.58 -1.11 -8.41
CA SER A 67 5.19 -2.47 -8.78
C SER A 67 3.91 -2.86 -8.03
N PHE A 68 2.93 -1.98 -8.03
CA PHE A 68 1.55 -2.36 -7.76
C PHE A 68 0.88 -2.36 -9.12
N ASP A 69 0.75 -3.54 -9.71
CA ASP A 69 -0.04 -3.74 -10.92
C ASP A 69 -1.31 -2.92 -10.78
N VAL A 70 -1.43 -1.92 -11.66
CA VAL A 70 -2.64 -1.16 -11.81
C VAL A 70 -3.68 -2.20 -12.16
N LEU A 71 -4.57 -2.55 -11.22
CA LEU A 71 -5.82 -3.25 -11.53
C LEU A 71 -6.64 -2.30 -12.40
N VAL A 72 -6.27 -2.21 -13.67
CA VAL A 72 -7.11 -1.67 -14.72
C VAL A 72 -8.27 -2.65 -14.80
N ASP A 73 -9.48 -2.16 -14.61
CA ASP A 73 -10.66 -2.96 -14.90
C ASP A 73 -10.61 -3.33 -16.38
N ASP A 74 -10.38 -4.61 -16.67
CA ASP A 74 -10.38 -5.12 -18.03
C ASP A 74 -11.84 -5.21 -18.49
N PRO A 75 -12.27 -4.40 -19.49
CA PRO A 75 -13.64 -4.47 -20.00
C PRO A 75 -13.98 -5.85 -20.57
N MET A 76 -12.97 -6.67 -20.91
CA MET A 76 -13.17 -8.06 -21.35
C MET A 76 -13.58 -8.96 -20.18
N GLU A 77 -12.97 -8.81 -19.00
CA GLU A 77 -13.32 -9.58 -17.80
C GLU A 77 -14.80 -9.37 -17.43
N GLU A 78 -15.28 -8.13 -17.53
CA GLU A 78 -16.69 -7.80 -17.28
C GLU A 78 -17.65 -8.50 -18.27
N GLN A 79 -17.29 -8.59 -19.55
CA GLN A 79 -18.10 -9.30 -20.55
C GLN A 79 -18.14 -10.80 -20.26
N ILE A 80 -16.99 -11.38 -19.89
CA ILE A 80 -16.88 -12.80 -19.54
C ILE A 80 -17.73 -13.10 -18.29
N GLU A 81 -17.66 -12.28 -17.25
CA GLU A 81 -18.48 -12.47 -16.04
C GLU A 81 -19.98 -12.40 -16.35
N ALA A 82 -20.42 -11.43 -17.17
CA ALA A 82 -21.82 -11.30 -17.56
C ALA A 82 -22.30 -12.52 -18.36
N GLU A 83 -21.46 -13.03 -19.28
CA GLU A 83 -21.75 -14.25 -20.03
C GLU A 83 -21.85 -15.47 -19.11
N ILE A 84 -20.95 -15.61 -18.13
CA ILE A 84 -20.98 -16.68 -17.13
C ILE A 84 -22.28 -16.62 -16.32
N VAL A 85 -22.67 -15.45 -15.81
CA VAL A 85 -23.93 -15.28 -15.06
C VAL A 85 -25.13 -15.65 -15.93
N SER A 86 -25.15 -15.23 -17.19
CA SER A 86 -26.23 -15.59 -18.12
C SER A 86 -26.34 -17.10 -18.37
N HIS A 87 -25.21 -17.80 -18.53
CA HIS A 87 -25.16 -19.25 -18.74
C HIS A 87 -25.52 -20.02 -17.48
N LEU A 88 -25.08 -19.55 -16.30
CA LEU A 88 -25.32 -20.22 -15.01
C LEU A 88 -26.81 -20.19 -14.61
N PHE A 89 -27.51 -19.10 -14.94
CA PHE A 89 -28.93 -18.93 -14.66
C PHE A 89 -29.83 -19.27 -15.85
N ARG A 90 -29.29 -19.92 -16.89
CA ARG A 90 -30.07 -20.35 -18.05
C ARG A 90 -31.10 -21.40 -17.64
N GLY A 91 -32.38 -21.02 -17.60
CA GLY A 91 -33.48 -21.85 -17.14
C GLY A 91 -33.78 -21.77 -15.63
N ALA A 92 -33.08 -20.90 -14.90
CA ALA A 92 -33.38 -20.59 -13.50
C ALA A 92 -34.53 -19.57 -13.38
N ALA A 93 -35.03 -19.38 -12.15
CA ALA A 93 -36.04 -18.35 -11.87
C ALA A 93 -35.48 -16.93 -12.16
N PRO A 94 -36.25 -16.04 -12.82
CA PRO A 94 -35.77 -14.71 -13.23
C PRO A 94 -35.41 -13.81 -12.04
N GLU A 95 -36.00 -14.05 -10.86
CA GLU A 95 -35.65 -13.32 -9.65
C GLU A 95 -34.24 -13.61 -9.16
N ALA A 96 -33.80 -14.88 -9.27
CA ALA A 96 -32.45 -15.28 -8.89
C ALA A 96 -31.39 -14.62 -9.79
N TYR A 97 -31.67 -14.51 -11.09
CA TYR A 97 -30.83 -13.77 -12.03
C TYR A 97 -30.73 -12.28 -11.67
N ARG A 98 -31.87 -11.63 -11.38
CA ARG A 98 -31.87 -10.20 -10.98
C ARG A 98 -31.09 -9.96 -9.69
N GLN A 99 -31.21 -10.86 -8.72
CA GLN A 99 -30.43 -10.77 -7.48
C GLN A 99 -28.93 -10.94 -7.74
N ALA A 100 -28.54 -11.89 -8.59
CA ALA A 100 -27.13 -12.09 -8.96
C ALA A 100 -26.52 -10.85 -9.65
N VAL A 101 -27.23 -10.27 -10.62
CA VAL A 101 -26.80 -9.04 -11.29
C VAL A 101 -26.70 -7.88 -10.30
N ALA A 102 -27.69 -7.70 -9.42
CA ALA A 102 -27.66 -6.64 -8.41
C ALA A 102 -26.48 -6.80 -7.43
N GLN A 103 -26.14 -8.04 -7.04
CA GLN A 103 -24.96 -8.31 -6.21
C GLN A 103 -23.66 -7.98 -6.95
N GLN A 104 -23.55 -8.35 -8.22
CA GLN A 104 -22.38 -8.06 -9.05
C GLN A 104 -22.18 -6.54 -9.21
N GLU A 105 -23.25 -5.80 -9.51
CA GLU A 105 -23.20 -4.33 -9.60
C GLU A 105 -22.80 -3.69 -8.27
N ALA A 106 -23.31 -4.19 -7.14
CA ALA A 106 -22.95 -3.70 -5.82
C ALA A 106 -21.46 -3.94 -5.51
N LEU A 107 -20.92 -5.10 -5.90
CA LEU A 107 -19.48 -5.40 -5.75
C LEU A 107 -18.63 -4.52 -6.67
N ARG A 108 -19.07 -4.30 -7.92
CA ARG A 108 -18.40 -3.38 -8.85
C ARG A 108 -18.34 -1.96 -8.29
N ALA A 109 -19.45 -1.46 -7.73
CA ALA A 109 -19.49 -0.15 -7.11
C ALA A 109 -18.51 -0.04 -5.92
N LYS A 110 -18.43 -1.08 -5.09
CA LYS A 110 -17.47 -1.13 -3.96
C LYS A 110 -16.02 -1.16 -4.45
N LYS A 111 -15.70 -1.96 -5.47
CA LYS A 111 -14.36 -2.02 -6.08
C LYS A 111 -13.95 -0.64 -6.61
N ALA A 112 -14.83 0.03 -7.35
CA ALA A 112 -14.58 1.36 -7.89
C ALA A 112 -14.38 2.42 -6.79
N ALA A 113 -15.12 2.33 -5.67
CA ALA A 113 -14.93 3.23 -4.54
C ALA A 113 -13.55 3.05 -3.89
N LEU A 114 -13.12 1.81 -3.67
CA LEU A 114 -11.80 1.50 -3.11
C LEU A 114 -10.67 1.96 -4.04
N GLN A 115 -10.82 1.78 -5.35
CA GLN A 115 -9.84 2.28 -6.32
C GLN A 115 -9.68 3.81 -6.25
N ARG A 116 -10.77 4.56 -6.08
CA ARG A 116 -10.72 6.03 -5.89
C ARG A 116 -9.97 6.39 -4.62
N GLU A 117 -10.28 5.74 -3.51
CA GLU A 117 -9.59 5.96 -2.23
C GLU A 117 -8.07 5.66 -2.34
N VAL A 118 -7.72 4.56 -3.00
CA VAL A 118 -6.31 4.22 -3.26
C VAL A 118 -5.65 5.27 -4.16
N ALA A 119 -6.33 5.76 -5.19
CA ALA A 119 -5.81 6.81 -6.07
C ALA A 119 -5.57 8.12 -5.31
N GLU A 120 -6.49 8.51 -4.42
CA GLU A 120 -6.36 9.68 -3.55
C GLU A 120 -5.19 9.52 -2.57
N SER A 121 -5.08 8.36 -1.92
CA SER A 121 -3.96 8.04 -1.02
C SER A 121 -2.61 8.12 -1.74
N ARG A 122 -2.53 7.55 -2.95
CA ARG A 122 -1.31 7.64 -3.80
C ARG A 122 -1.01 9.09 -4.17
N ALA A 123 -2.02 9.89 -4.51
CA ALA A 123 -1.84 11.32 -4.78
C ALA A 123 -1.31 12.06 -3.54
N GLN A 124 -1.83 11.75 -2.34
CA GLN A 124 -1.35 12.33 -1.08
C GLN A 124 0.12 11.96 -0.82
N VAL A 125 0.50 10.69 -1.02
CA VAL A 125 1.90 10.24 -0.89
C VAL A 125 2.81 10.99 -1.86
N ARG A 126 2.38 11.21 -3.11
CA ARG A 126 3.15 12.00 -4.09
C ARG A 126 3.36 13.44 -3.63
N ARG A 127 2.32 14.10 -3.11
CA ARG A 127 2.42 15.46 -2.55
C ARG A 127 3.39 15.52 -1.36
N LEU A 128 3.27 14.59 -0.42
CA LEU A 128 4.15 14.51 0.75
C LEU A 128 5.61 14.25 0.36
N ARG A 129 5.85 13.39 -0.62
CA ARG A 129 7.21 13.16 -1.15
C ARG A 129 7.77 14.46 -1.73
N ALA A 130 7.00 15.14 -2.59
CA ALA A 130 7.41 16.40 -3.19
C ALA A 130 7.70 17.51 -2.16
N TYR A 131 6.93 17.56 -1.06
CA TYR A 131 7.20 18.48 0.06
C TYR A 131 8.46 18.09 0.85
N THR A 132 8.62 16.80 1.14
CA THR A 132 9.79 16.29 1.86
C THR A 132 11.08 16.48 1.05
N ASP A 133 11.02 16.30 -0.27
CA ASP A 133 12.17 16.54 -1.15
C ASP A 133 12.56 18.02 -1.15
N LEU A 134 11.57 18.93 -1.13
CA LEU A 134 11.82 20.36 -1.00
C LEU A 134 12.45 20.74 0.36
N LEU A 135 12.04 20.09 1.45
CA LEU A 135 12.63 20.31 2.77
C LEU A 135 14.09 19.82 2.88
N LYS A 136 14.46 18.82 2.08
CA LYS A 136 15.82 18.27 2.06
C LYS A 136 16.81 19.10 1.24
N THR A 137 16.32 20.09 0.49
CA THR A 137 17.18 20.96 -0.31
C THR A 137 18.13 21.76 0.59
N ASP A 138 19.42 21.76 0.27
CA ASP A 138 20.38 22.61 0.97
C ASP A 138 20.21 24.06 0.49
N VAL A 139 19.81 24.93 1.42
CA VAL A 139 19.55 26.36 1.19
C VAL A 139 20.68 27.27 1.66
N SER A 140 21.77 26.71 2.19
CA SER A 140 22.88 27.49 2.78
C SER A 140 23.58 28.42 1.79
N GLY A 141 23.49 28.14 0.48
CA GLY A 141 24.06 28.94 -0.59
C GLY A 141 23.06 29.78 -1.38
N TYR A 142 21.81 29.91 -0.93
CA TYR A 142 20.77 30.59 -1.72
C TYR A 142 20.97 32.11 -1.71
N THR A 143 20.79 32.73 -2.87
CA THR A 143 20.69 34.18 -3.00
C THR A 143 19.33 34.68 -2.50
N GLU A 144 19.20 35.98 -2.24
CA GLU A 144 17.95 36.58 -1.76
C GLU A 144 16.77 36.33 -2.72
N ALA A 145 17.02 36.36 -4.04
CA ALA A 145 16.02 36.00 -5.05
C ALA A 145 15.58 34.53 -4.92
N GLN A 146 16.52 33.60 -4.72
CA GLN A 146 16.23 32.17 -4.56
C GLN A 146 15.47 31.87 -3.25
N VAL A 147 15.82 32.56 -2.17
CA VAL A 147 15.06 32.48 -0.91
C VAL A 147 13.64 33.03 -1.11
N GLY A 148 13.51 34.11 -1.88
CA GLY A 148 12.24 34.72 -2.26
C GLY A 148 11.29 33.78 -3.00
N GLU A 149 11.80 32.82 -3.77
CA GLU A 149 11.00 31.77 -4.43
C GLU A 149 10.80 30.52 -3.57
N TYR A 150 11.81 30.14 -2.80
CA TYR A 150 11.79 28.93 -1.97
C TYR A 150 10.73 28.99 -0.87
N GLN A 151 10.65 30.12 -0.15
CA GLN A 151 9.70 30.30 0.96
C GLN A 151 8.22 30.18 0.53
N PRO A 152 7.75 30.88 -0.51
CA PRO A 152 6.36 30.74 -0.96
C PRO A 152 6.07 29.34 -1.51
N GLU A 153 7.02 28.69 -2.21
CA GLU A 153 6.83 27.32 -2.68
C GLU A 153 6.73 26.32 -1.51
N LEU A 154 7.54 26.51 -0.46
CA LEU A 154 7.48 25.72 0.77
C LEU A 154 6.12 25.88 1.46
N GLN A 155 5.63 27.12 1.56
CA GLN A 155 4.33 27.42 2.15
C GLN A 155 3.18 26.85 1.31
N ARG A 156 3.26 26.94 -0.03
CA ARG A 156 2.28 26.38 -0.96
C ARG A 156 2.17 24.87 -0.78
N ARG A 157 3.29 24.15 -0.80
CA ARG A 157 3.29 22.68 -0.63
C ARG A 157 2.88 22.24 0.77
N SER A 158 3.21 23.01 1.80
CA SER A 158 2.72 22.77 3.15
C SER A 158 1.18 22.81 3.20
N LYS A 159 0.58 23.85 2.59
CA LYS A 159 -0.89 23.97 2.47
C LYS A 159 -1.51 22.81 1.70
N GLU A 160 -0.90 22.37 0.60
CA GLU A 160 -1.38 21.22 -0.19
C GLU A 160 -1.33 19.89 0.58
N CYS A 161 -0.39 19.74 1.50
CA CYS A 161 -0.23 18.53 2.30
C CYS A 161 -1.08 18.54 3.59
N PHE A 162 -1.24 19.70 4.23
CA PHE A 162 -1.79 19.80 5.59
C PHE A 162 -3.03 20.69 5.72
N GLY A 163 -3.40 21.44 4.68
CA GLY A 163 -4.58 22.31 4.66
C GLY A 163 -4.52 23.51 5.62
N LYS A 164 -3.33 23.91 6.08
CA LYS A 164 -3.09 25.00 7.03
C LYS A 164 -2.20 26.08 6.41
#